data_AF-A0A948WPS7-F1
#
_entry.id   AF-A0A948WPS7-F1
#
_cell.length_a   1.000
_cell.length_b   1.000
_cell.length_c   1.000
_cell.angle_alpha   90.00
_cell.angle_beta   90.00
_cell.angle_gamma   90.00
#
_symmetry.space_group_name_H-M   'P 1'
#
loop_
_entity.id
_entity.type
_entity.pdbx_description
1 polymer ?
#
loop_
_entity_poly.entity_id
_entity_poly.type
_entity_poly.pdbx_seq_one_letter_code
_entity_poly.pdbx_strand_id
1 'polypeptide(L)'
;MALAYLEKQIGGDNMKTFLRVWILILLMTAWGIRSGVSFAQSAPAQDLIEELKLFSRALGAIMEGYAGDVQARQLFYEAVRGMTKSLDKYSEFIDPEKYELMKMSMAGEYAGIGTWLKEESGQILIDRIKAGTSAEKAGLMPGDRIIAVNGAELAGKTAAEAGTL
;
A
#
# COMPACT_ATOMS: atom_id res chain seq x y z
N MET A 1 31.15 11.71 -53.15
CA MET A 1 30.26 12.77 -53.66
C MET A 1 29.93 13.82 -52.60
N ALA A 2 29.65 13.46 -51.34
CA ALA A 2 29.37 14.42 -50.25
C ALA A 2 30.56 15.33 -49.86
N LEU A 3 31.79 14.82 -49.89
CA LEU A 3 32.99 15.58 -49.48
C LEU A 3 33.32 16.74 -50.44
N ALA A 4 33.19 16.51 -51.75
CA ALA A 4 33.41 17.53 -52.78
C ALA A 4 32.34 18.64 -52.76
N TYR A 5 31.12 18.34 -52.27
CA TYR A 5 30.04 19.32 -52.15
C TYR A 5 30.28 20.29 -50.97
N LEU A 6 30.78 19.77 -49.85
CA LEU A 6 31.13 20.58 -48.67
C LEU A 6 32.37 21.46 -48.91
N GLU A 7 33.30 21.02 -49.76
CA GLU A 7 34.54 21.75 -50.09
C GLU A 7 34.30 23.00 -50.92
N LYS A 8 33.26 23.00 -51.74
CA LYS A 8 32.85 24.17 -52.53
C LYS A 8 32.21 25.27 -51.67
N GLN A 9 31.68 24.93 -50.49
CA GLN A 9 30.91 25.83 -49.63
C GLN A 9 31.72 26.35 -48.44
N ILE A 10 32.80 25.65 -48.06
CA ILE A 10 33.66 25.95 -46.91
C ILE A 10 35.09 26.02 -47.44
N GLY A 11 35.63 27.23 -47.61
CA GLY A 11 36.97 27.47 -48.20
C GLY A 11 38.07 26.55 -47.64
N GLY A 12 39.04 26.19 -48.49
CA GLY A 12 39.95 25.04 -48.28
C GLY A 12 40.69 24.94 -46.94
N ASP A 13 40.99 26.06 -46.26
CA ASP A 13 41.57 26.02 -44.90
C ASP A 13 40.55 25.69 -43.80
N ASN A 14 39.29 26.13 -43.98
CA ASN A 14 38.19 25.80 -43.09
C ASN A 14 37.73 24.34 -43.28
N MET A 15 37.91 23.77 -44.48
CA MET A 15 37.62 22.36 -44.75
C MET A 15 38.53 21.42 -43.94
N LYS A 16 39.84 21.70 -43.89
CA LYS A 16 40.79 20.90 -43.09
C LYS A 16 40.49 21.00 -41.59
N THR A 17 40.06 22.17 -41.13
CA THR A 17 39.66 22.41 -39.74
C THR A 17 38.37 21.66 -39.40
N PHE A 18 37.39 21.68 -40.31
CA PHE A 18 36.13 20.92 -40.17
C PHE A 18 36.37 19.41 -40.11
N LEU A 19 37.22 18.88 -41.00
CA LEU A 19 37.57 17.46 -41.02
C LEU A 19 38.26 17.03 -39.71
N ARG A 20 39.15 17.87 -39.16
CA ARG A 20 39.82 17.62 -37.87
C ARG A 20 38.85 17.55 -36.70
N VAL A 21 37.84 18.44 -36.65
CA VAL A 21 36.82 18.42 -35.59
C VAL A 21 35.99 17.14 -35.64
N TRP A 22 35.58 16.69 -36.82
CA TRP A 22 34.84 15.43 -36.96
C TRP A 22 35.66 14.20 -36.59
N ILE A 23 36.96 14.20 -36.91
CA ILE A 23 37.88 13.14 -36.48
C ILE A 23 38.02 13.13 -34.95
N LEU A 24 38.11 14.30 -34.31
CA LEU A 24 38.18 14.40 -32.85
C LEU A 24 36.88 13.93 -32.16
N ILE A 25 35.71 14.23 -32.75
CA ILE A 25 34.42 13.72 -32.27
C ILE A 25 34.36 12.19 -32.38
N LEU A 26 34.80 11.63 -33.52
CA LEU A 26 34.86 10.18 -33.70
C LEU A 26 35.85 9.49 -32.75
N LEU A 27 36.97 10.14 -32.44
CA LEU A 27 37.94 9.62 -31.47
C LEU A 27 37.40 9.70 -30.04
N MET A 28 36.67 10.77 -29.67
CA MET A 28 36.01 10.88 -28.38
C MET A 28 34.90 9.84 -28.20
N THR A 29 34.10 9.57 -29.23
CA THR A 29 33.05 8.53 -29.16
C THR A 29 33.66 7.14 -29.11
N ALA A 30 34.71 6.86 -29.89
CA ALA A 30 35.44 5.60 -29.82
C ALA A 30 36.11 5.38 -28.45
N TRP A 31 36.66 6.44 -27.85
CA TRP A 31 37.24 6.39 -26.50
C TRP A 31 36.18 6.17 -25.43
N GLY A 32 35.02 6.83 -25.55
CA GLY A 32 33.87 6.66 -24.65
C GLY A 32 33.26 5.25 -24.68
N ILE A 33 33.24 4.62 -25.86
CA ILE A 33 32.81 3.21 -26.00
C ILE A 33 33.82 2.26 -25.34
N ARG A 34 35.12 2.54 -25.48
CA ARG A 34 36.18 1.69 -24.92
C ARG A 34 36.41 1.90 -23.42
N SER A 35 36.10 3.08 -22.87
CA SER A 35 36.16 3.36 -21.43
C SER A 35 34.98 2.77 -20.65
N GLY A 36 34.03 2.11 -21.32
CA GLY A 36 32.94 1.40 -20.66
C GLY A 36 32.08 2.34 -19.83
N VAL A 37 31.71 3.50 -20.38
CA VAL A 37 30.68 4.35 -19.78
C VAL A 37 29.37 3.55 -19.80
N SER A 38 29.19 2.79 -18.72
CA SER A 38 27.97 2.06 -18.46
C SER A 38 26.92 3.12 -18.15
N PHE A 39 25.99 3.34 -19.09
CA PHE A 39 24.70 3.90 -18.73
C PHE A 39 24.14 2.95 -17.69
N ALA A 40 24.15 3.36 -16.42
CA ALA A 40 23.56 2.60 -15.34
C ALA A 40 22.07 2.46 -15.67
N GLN A 41 21.72 1.36 -16.33
CA GLN A 41 20.34 0.95 -16.51
C GLN A 41 19.88 0.58 -15.11
N SER A 42 18.99 1.39 -14.55
CA SER A 42 18.52 1.25 -13.18
C SER A 42 18.03 -0.19 -12.94
N ALA A 43 18.90 -1.00 -12.31
CA ALA A 43 18.67 -2.39 -11.92
C ALA A 43 17.50 -2.67 -10.94
N PRO A 44 16.91 -1.70 -10.19
CA PRO A 44 15.88 -2.02 -9.18
C PRO A 44 14.62 -2.72 -9.73
N ALA A 45 14.27 -2.49 -11.00
CA ALA A 45 13.02 -3.01 -11.57
C ALA A 45 13.10 -4.48 -12.00
N GLN A 46 14.27 -4.96 -12.46
CA GLN A 46 14.43 -6.36 -12.86
C GLN A 46 14.44 -7.29 -11.65
N ASP A 47 15.17 -6.90 -10.60
CA ASP A 47 15.26 -7.65 -9.34
C ASP A 47 13.87 -7.80 -8.69
N LEU A 48 13.06 -6.74 -8.66
CA LEU A 48 11.70 -6.79 -8.11
C LEU A 48 10.79 -7.78 -8.86
N ILE A 49 10.91 -7.88 -10.18
CA ILE A 49 10.10 -8.80 -10.98
C ILE A 49 10.44 -10.26 -10.65
N GLU A 50 11.71 -10.58 -10.41
CA GLU A 50 12.14 -11.93 -10.02
C GLU A 50 11.60 -12.32 -8.63
N GLU A 51 11.65 -11.39 -7.67
CA GLU A 51 11.11 -11.60 -6.33
C GLU A 51 9.58 -11.80 -6.35
N LEU A 52 8.85 -11.01 -7.15
CA LEU A 52 7.40 -11.19 -7.31
C LEU A 52 7.04 -12.55 -7.93
N LYS A 53 7.86 -13.06 -8.86
CA LYS A 53 7.68 -14.42 -9.42
C LYS A 53 7.96 -15.51 -8.40
N LEU A 54 8.94 -15.32 -7.51
CA LEU A 54 9.21 -16.26 -6.43
C LEU A 54 8.05 -16.27 -5.44
N PHE A 55 7.57 -15.10 -5.02
CA PHE A 55 6.42 -14.95 -4.13
C PHE A 55 5.16 -15.62 -4.70
N SER A 56 4.84 -15.38 -5.97
CA SER A 56 3.69 -15.98 -6.65
C SER A 56 3.76 -17.51 -6.68
N ARG A 57 4.93 -18.09 -6.97
CA ARG A 57 5.15 -19.54 -6.95
C ARG A 57 4.97 -20.13 -5.56
N ALA A 58 5.49 -19.46 -4.52
CA ALA A 58 5.31 -19.90 -3.14
C ALA A 58 3.84 -19.87 -2.72
N LEU A 59 3.11 -18.81 -3.07
CA LEU A 59 1.68 -18.68 -2.78
C LEU A 59 0.86 -19.81 -3.45
N GLY A 60 1.14 -20.08 -4.73
CA GLY A 60 0.49 -21.18 -5.45
C GLY A 60 0.76 -22.55 -4.83
N ALA A 61 2.01 -22.84 -4.48
CA ALA A 61 2.39 -24.09 -3.84
C ALA A 61 1.70 -24.29 -2.47
N ILE A 62 1.53 -23.21 -1.69
CA ILE A 62 0.79 -23.26 -0.42
C ILE A 62 -0.69 -23.56 -0.66
N MET A 63 -1.32 -22.87 -1.62
CA MET A 63 -2.74 -23.06 -1.91
C MET A 63 -3.05 -24.47 -2.46
N GLU A 64 -2.16 -25.04 -3.27
CA GLU A 64 -2.32 -26.40 -3.82
C GLU A 64 -1.98 -27.49 -2.79
N GLY A 65 -0.98 -27.25 -1.93
CA GLY A 65 -0.47 -28.25 -0.99
C GLY A 65 -1.18 -28.28 0.37
N TYR A 66 -1.97 -27.26 0.71
CA TYR A 66 -2.65 -27.19 2.00
C TYR A 66 -3.99 -27.94 1.97
N ALA A 67 -4.23 -28.74 3.02
CA ALA A 67 -5.40 -29.62 3.10
C ALA A 67 -6.73 -28.91 3.43
N GLY A 68 -6.66 -27.67 3.93
CA GLY A 68 -7.84 -26.87 4.29
C GLY A 68 -8.25 -25.87 3.20
N ASP A 69 -9.38 -25.20 3.40
CA ASP A 69 -9.80 -24.09 2.55
C ASP A 69 -8.91 -22.87 2.80
N VAL A 70 -8.36 -22.30 1.73
CA VAL A 70 -7.43 -21.17 1.81
C VAL A 70 -7.84 -20.10 0.82
N GLN A 71 -8.15 -18.92 1.35
CA GLN A 71 -8.44 -17.75 0.52
C GLN A 71 -7.14 -17.01 0.21
N ALA A 72 -6.82 -16.86 -1.09
CA ALA A 72 -5.63 -16.15 -1.56
C ALA A 72 -5.51 -14.74 -0.95
N ARG A 73 -6.64 -14.03 -0.80
CA ARG A 73 -6.68 -12.70 -0.20
C ARG A 73 -6.22 -12.70 1.27
N GLN A 74 -6.63 -13.70 2.03
CA GLN A 74 -6.25 -13.82 3.43
C GLN A 74 -4.76 -14.12 3.57
N LEU A 75 -4.22 -15.02 2.75
CA LEU A 75 -2.77 -15.26 2.70
C LEU A 75 -1.97 -14.01 2.34
N PHE A 76 -2.47 -13.23 1.37
CA PHE A 76 -1.82 -11.99 0.97
C PHE A 76 -1.80 -10.96 2.11
N TYR A 77 -2.92 -10.79 2.83
CA TYR A 77 -2.98 -9.92 4.00
C TYR A 77 -2.02 -10.37 5.10
N GLU A 78 -1.93 -11.67 5.38
CA GLU A 78 -0.98 -12.19 6.37
C GLU A 78 0.48 -12.03 5.93
N ALA A 79 0.77 -12.18 4.63
CA ALA A 79 2.11 -11.90 4.08
C ALA A 79 2.49 -10.42 4.27
N VAL A 80 1.60 -9.49 3.93
CA VAL A 80 1.83 -8.05 4.13
C VAL A 80 1.97 -7.72 5.61
N ARG A 81 1.14 -8.32 6.48
CA ARG A 81 1.24 -8.17 7.94
C ARG A 81 2.59 -8.66 8.47
N GLY A 82 3.11 -9.76 7.92
CA GLY A 82 4.45 -10.26 8.20
C GLY A 82 5.54 -9.29 7.75
N MET A 83 5.42 -8.73 6.54
CA MET A 83 6.35 -7.71 6.04
C MET A 83 6.36 -6.47 6.93
N THR A 84 5.20 -5.92 7.31
CA THR A 84 5.13 -4.72 8.17
C THR A 84 5.73 -4.94 9.56
N LYS A 85 5.56 -6.13 10.14
CA LYS A 85 6.17 -6.49 11.44
C LYS A 85 7.69 -6.49 11.40
N SER A 86 8.29 -6.70 10.23
CA SER A 86 9.76 -6.72 10.07
C SER A 86 10.38 -5.31 10.01
N LEU A 87 9.58 -4.27 9.75
CA LEU A 87 10.07 -2.90 9.61
C LEU A 87 10.36 -2.29 10.99
N ASP A 88 9.33 -2.18 11.83
CA ASP A 88 9.43 -1.64 13.18
C ASP A 88 8.17 -1.99 14.02
N LYS A 89 8.18 -1.64 15.31
CA LYS A 89 7.09 -1.94 16.27
C LYS A 89 5.79 -1.13 16.09
N TYR A 90 5.83 -0.06 15.30
CA TYR A 90 4.69 0.82 15.03
C TYR A 90 4.12 0.60 13.63
N SER A 91 4.88 0.00 12.72
CA SER A 91 4.45 -0.41 11.39
C SER A 91 3.47 -1.59 11.48
N GLU A 92 2.20 -1.32 11.17
CA GLU A 92 1.15 -2.34 11.11
C GLU A 92 0.35 -2.23 9.80
N PHE A 93 0.08 -3.39 9.18
CA PHE A 93 -0.91 -3.49 8.11
C PHE A 93 -2.34 -3.53 8.67
N ILE A 94 -3.20 -2.64 8.17
CA ILE A 94 -4.62 -2.57 8.50
C ILE A 94 -5.42 -3.06 7.29
N ASP A 95 -6.08 -4.21 7.42
CA ASP A 95 -7.00 -4.73 6.41
C ASP A 95 -8.32 -3.91 6.39
N PRO A 96 -9.11 -4.00 5.30
CA PRO A 96 -10.32 -3.17 5.14
C PRO A 96 -11.34 -3.33 6.27
N GLU A 97 -11.50 -4.54 6.82
CA GLU A 97 -12.43 -4.79 7.93
C GLU A 97 -11.96 -4.07 9.20
N LYS A 98 -10.67 -4.22 9.56
CA LYS A 98 -10.08 -3.52 10.70
C LYS A 98 -10.10 -2.01 10.51
N TYR A 99 -9.92 -1.53 9.29
CA TYR A 99 -9.97 -0.10 8.97
C TYR A 99 -11.35 0.51 9.19
N GLU A 100 -12.41 -0.16 8.74
CA GLU A 100 -13.78 0.29 8.97
C GLU A 100 -14.14 0.27 10.45
N LEU A 101 -13.72 -0.77 11.18
CA LEU A 101 -13.93 -0.84 12.62
C LEU A 101 -13.18 0.29 13.37
N MET A 102 -11.96 0.62 12.93
CA MET A 102 -11.21 1.76 13.45
C MET A 102 -11.92 3.09 13.19
N LYS A 103 -12.44 3.31 11.98
CA LYS A 103 -13.24 4.50 11.66
C LYS A 103 -14.49 4.61 12.53
N MET A 104 -15.23 3.52 12.67
CA MET A 104 -16.44 3.49 13.51
C MET A 104 -16.09 3.76 14.97
N SER A 105 -14.99 3.21 15.47
CA SER A 105 -14.49 3.51 16.82
C SER A 105 -14.11 4.98 16.97
N MET A 106 -13.44 5.60 15.98
CA MET A 106 -13.12 7.03 15.99
C MET A 106 -14.38 7.92 15.92
N ALA A 107 -15.42 7.45 15.23
CA ALA A 107 -16.72 8.12 15.18
C ALA A 107 -17.57 7.90 16.44
N GLY A 108 -17.16 6.98 17.32
CA GLY A 108 -17.93 6.61 18.51
C GLY A 108 -19.05 5.61 18.28
N GLU A 109 -19.18 5.10 17.06
CA GLU A 109 -20.24 4.17 16.67
C GLU A 109 -19.95 2.74 17.11
N TYR A 110 -18.75 2.42 17.61
CA TYR A 110 -18.39 1.07 18.06
C TYR A 110 -17.99 1.08 19.54
N ALA A 111 -18.80 0.41 20.37
CA ALA A 111 -18.49 0.17 21.77
C ALA A 111 -17.84 -1.22 21.93
N GLY A 112 -16.67 -1.25 22.56
CA GLY A 112 -15.74 -2.40 22.62
C GLY A 112 -16.28 -3.71 23.19
N ILE A 113 -17.54 -3.75 23.63
CA ILE A 113 -18.28 -4.97 24.03
C ILE A 113 -18.86 -5.75 22.85
N GLY A 114 -18.66 -5.27 21.62
CA GLY A 114 -19.15 -5.90 20.40
C GLY A 114 -20.48 -5.34 19.89
N THR A 115 -20.77 -4.08 20.21
CA THR A 115 -22.00 -3.39 19.79
C THR A 115 -21.67 -2.20 18.92
N TRP A 116 -22.46 -2.01 17.87
CA TRP A 116 -22.50 -0.76 17.14
C TRP A 116 -23.63 0.10 17.70
N LEU A 117 -23.31 1.36 17.96
CA LEU A 117 -24.21 2.36 18.52
C LEU A 117 -24.59 3.35 17.44
N LYS A 118 -25.84 3.79 17.46
CA LYS A 118 -26.32 4.91 16.67
C LYS A 118 -27.02 5.91 17.58
N GLU A 119 -26.92 7.19 17.23
CA GLU A 119 -27.70 8.24 17.87
C GLU A 119 -28.95 8.50 17.04
N GLU A 120 -30.12 8.41 17.68
CA GLU A 120 -31.41 8.69 17.05
C GLU A 120 -32.28 9.48 18.03
N SER A 121 -32.74 10.66 17.61
CA SER A 121 -33.60 11.53 18.43
C SER A 121 -33.05 11.84 19.83
N GLY A 122 -31.73 12.01 19.97
CA GLY A 122 -31.06 12.29 21.24
C GLY A 122 -30.96 11.09 22.20
N GLN A 123 -31.20 9.88 21.68
CA GLN A 123 -31.07 8.62 22.40
C GLN A 123 -30.01 7.75 21.71
N ILE A 124 -29.29 6.97 22.51
CA ILE A 124 -28.30 6.01 22.00
C ILE A 124 -28.95 4.64 21.92
N LEU A 125 -28.96 4.07 20.71
CA LEU A 125 -29.52 2.76 20.43
C LEU A 125 -28.44 1.81 19.93
N ILE A 126 -28.65 0.51 20.16
CA ILE A 126 -27.85 -0.54 19.55
C ILE A 126 -28.30 -0.68 18.09
N ASP A 127 -27.39 -0.39 17.16
CA ASP A 127 -27.59 -0.61 15.72
C ASP A 127 -27.38 -2.09 15.38
N ARG A 128 -26.25 -2.65 15.77
CA ARG A 128 -25.85 -4.03 15.47
C ARG A 128 -25.10 -4.67 16.63
N ILE A 129 -25.06 -6.00 16.65
CA ILE A 129 -24.30 -6.78 17.63
C ILE A 129 -23.49 -7.84 16.89
N LYS A 130 -22.24 -8.02 17.31
CA LYS A 130 -21.34 -9.02 16.71
C LYS A 130 -21.58 -10.37 17.38
N ALA A 131 -21.78 -11.41 16.57
CA ALA A 131 -21.93 -12.78 17.07
C ALA A 131 -20.70 -13.23 17.88
N GLY A 132 -20.95 -13.97 18.97
CA GLY A 132 -19.95 -14.49 19.90
C GLY A 132 -19.43 -13.50 20.93
N THR A 133 -19.90 -12.24 20.93
CA THR A 133 -19.42 -11.19 21.85
C THR A 133 -20.14 -11.19 23.20
N SER A 134 -19.58 -10.46 24.16
CA SER A 134 -20.19 -10.30 25.49
C SER A 134 -21.57 -9.67 25.41
N ALA A 135 -21.79 -8.75 24.47
CA ALA A 135 -23.09 -8.13 24.24
C ALA A 135 -24.18 -9.14 23.82
N GLU A 136 -23.87 -10.05 22.89
CA GLU A 136 -24.81 -11.11 22.50
C GLU A 136 -25.08 -12.06 23.66
N LYS A 137 -24.04 -12.46 24.41
CA LYS A 137 -24.18 -13.33 25.59
C LYS A 137 -24.98 -12.69 26.71
N ALA A 138 -24.97 -11.36 26.80
CA ALA A 138 -25.78 -10.58 27.74
C ALA A 138 -27.25 -10.45 27.29
N GLY A 139 -27.59 -10.93 26.08
CA GLY A 139 -28.94 -10.88 25.54
C GLY A 139 -29.35 -9.52 24.99
N LEU A 140 -28.39 -8.62 24.74
CA LEU A 140 -28.67 -7.37 24.05
C LEU A 140 -29.15 -7.64 22.62
N MET A 141 -30.00 -6.76 22.10
CA MET A 141 -30.54 -6.85 20.74
C MET A 141 -30.43 -5.52 19.98
N PRO A 142 -30.32 -5.55 18.64
CA PRO A 142 -30.53 -4.37 17.81
C PRO A 142 -31.87 -3.70 18.12
N GLY A 143 -31.84 -2.38 18.32
CA GLY A 143 -32.99 -1.57 18.73
C GLY A 143 -33.08 -1.31 20.23
N ASP A 144 -32.29 -1.99 21.07
CA ASP A 144 -32.24 -1.69 22.50
C ASP A 144 -31.70 -0.27 22.73
N ARG A 145 -32.33 0.42 23.68
CA ARG A 145 -31.90 1.76 24.10
C ARG A 145 -30.98 1.69 25.30
N ILE A 146 -29.83 2.34 25.20
CA ILE A 146 -28.87 2.43 26.30
C ILE A 146 -29.21 3.68 27.13
N ILE A 147 -29.66 3.45 28.36
CA ILE A 147 -30.08 4.53 29.28
C ILE A 147 -28.86 5.08 30.04
N ALA A 148 -27.98 4.20 30.51
CA ALA A 148 -26.80 4.56 31.30
C ALA A 148 -25.65 3.55 31.11
N VAL A 149 -24.41 4.01 31.27
CA VAL A 149 -23.19 3.18 31.33
C VAL A 149 -22.47 3.50 32.63
N ASN A 150 -22.12 2.49 33.41
CA ASN A 150 -21.47 2.65 34.73
C ASN A 150 -22.19 3.63 35.68
N GLY A 151 -23.52 3.71 35.56
CA GLY A 151 -24.36 4.62 36.35
C GLY A 151 -24.40 6.07 35.86
N ALA A 152 -23.68 6.42 34.78
CA ALA A 152 -23.78 7.71 34.12
C ALA A 152 -24.87 7.68 33.04
N GLU A 153 -25.84 8.59 33.13
CA GLU A 153 -26.89 8.74 32.12
C GLU A 153 -26.31 9.17 30.77
N LEU A 154 -26.84 8.57 29.70
CA LEU A 154 -26.44 8.86 28.32
C LEU A 154 -27.36 9.87 27.60
N ALA A 155 -28.39 10.38 28.29
CA ALA A 155 -29.30 11.36 27.70
C ALA A 155 -28.55 12.63 27.28
N GLY A 156 -28.61 12.96 25.98
CA GLY A 156 -27.91 14.12 25.41
C GLY A 156 -26.39 13.94 25.24
N LYS A 157 -25.86 12.73 25.43
CA LYS A 157 -24.48 12.38 25.08
C LYS A 157 -24.39 11.81 23.67
N THR A 158 -23.23 11.96 23.05
CA THR A 158 -22.96 11.35 21.74
C THR A 158 -22.54 9.88 21.89
N ALA A 159 -22.65 9.11 20.80
CA ALA A 159 -22.13 7.74 20.75
C ALA A 159 -20.64 7.66 21.11
N ALA A 160 -19.84 8.66 20.70
CA ALA A 160 -18.42 8.76 21.03
C ALA A 160 -18.16 8.92 22.52
N GLU A 161 -18.96 9.73 23.21
CA GLU A 161 -18.84 9.90 24.66
C GLU A 161 -19.27 8.63 25.40
N ALA A 162 -20.33 7.97 24.94
CA ALA A 162 -20.82 6.73 25.53
C ALA A 162 -19.80 5.58 25.45
N GLY A 163 -19.03 5.51 24.37
CA GLY A 163 -17.99 4.48 24.18
C GLY A 163 -16.78 4.62 25.11
N THR A 164 -16.62 5.75 25.81
CA THR A 164 -15.48 6.04 26.70
C THR A 164 -15.80 5.87 28.19
N LEU A 165 -17.07 5.65 28.53
CA LEU A 165 -17.56 5.49 29.92
C LEU A 165 -17.44 4.04 30.40
#